data_AF-A0A4R5C769-F1
#
_entry.id   AF-A0A4R5C769-F1
#
_cell.length_a   1.000
_cell.length_b   1.000
_cell.length_c   1.000
_cell.angle_alpha   90.00
_cell.angle_beta   90.00
_cell.angle_gamma   90.00
#
_symmetry.space_group_name_H-M   'P 1'
#
loop_
_entity.id
_entity.type
_entity.pdbx_description
1 polymer ?
#
loop_
_entity_poly.entity_id
_entity_poly.type
_entity_poly.pdbx_seq_one_letter_code
_entity_poly.pdbx_strand_id
1 'polypeptide(L)'
;MKNIFDFLMISGVLLGIIFIVATLSSKNGRDNSIIYLNLVVLFLMFNNLQALTLETIFANANFFIHRLQIPWYVLIFPSFYTFLIYYLKIEKKKSSFVTVSISLFVIEIAIRMVLFPYFFYENKNLFIAKYAQIEEIINASYSIFLFIKAIIILFNYSELYQQVLAFDNVRWLKNFMFFGSFVILMWICAILLNLDKTLDPVEFIYYPLRLSSTALLYWISYQGFYNYSLMIERIQLRKEINAEEKHINHVPITKESEEEKFLIVKNYIKKHKKYLDPTFSLEKLSSEI
;
A
#
# COMPACT_ATOMS: atom_id res chain seq x y z
N MET A 1 -29.10 4.40 0.01
CA MET A 1 -27.89 3.58 0.28
C MET A 1 -26.99 3.43 -0.94
N LYS A 2 -27.52 3.02 -2.12
CA LYS A 2 -26.74 2.93 -3.37
C LYS A 2 -25.98 4.23 -3.71
N ASN A 3 -26.64 5.39 -3.70
CA ASN A 3 -25.99 6.68 -3.97
C ASN A 3 -24.83 7.02 -3.02
N ILE A 4 -24.88 6.58 -1.75
CA ILE A 4 -23.80 6.79 -0.77
C ILE A 4 -22.63 5.86 -1.10
N PHE A 5 -22.91 4.61 -1.45
CA PHE A 5 -21.91 3.65 -1.88
C PHE A 5 -21.19 4.12 -3.15
N ASP A 6 -21.95 4.53 -4.17
CA ASP A 6 -21.41 5.05 -5.43
C ASP A 6 -20.54 6.29 -5.19
N PHE A 7 -21.00 7.22 -4.34
CA PHE A 7 -20.23 8.38 -3.94
C PHE A 7 -18.89 7.99 -3.32
N LEU A 8 -18.89 7.08 -2.33
CA LEU A 8 -17.67 6.62 -1.66
C LEU A 8 -16.68 5.96 -2.63
N MET A 9 -17.18 5.17 -3.58
CA MET A 9 -16.33 4.54 -4.60
C MET A 9 -15.70 5.57 -5.54
N ILE A 10 -16.49 6.52 -6.04
CA ILE A 10 -15.99 7.61 -6.92
C ILE A 10 -14.96 8.45 -6.19
N SER A 11 -15.25 8.87 -4.96
CA SER A 11 -14.34 9.68 -4.18
C SER A 11 -13.05 8.93 -3.83
N GLY A 12 -13.12 7.60 -3.63
CA GLY A 12 -11.96 6.73 -3.51
C GLY A 12 -11.10 6.72 -4.77
N VAL A 13 -11.71 6.62 -5.95
CA VAL A 13 -11.01 6.70 -7.25
C VAL A 13 -10.31 8.05 -7.42
N LEU A 14 -11.01 9.16 -7.15
CA LEU A 14 -10.44 10.51 -7.22
C LEU A 14 -9.25 10.68 -6.26
N LEU A 15 -9.39 10.19 -5.03
CA LEU A 15 -8.30 10.22 -4.06
C LEU A 15 -7.09 9.41 -4.55
N GLY A 16 -7.30 8.24 -5.16
CA GLY A 16 -6.24 7.44 -5.77
C GLY A 16 -5.49 8.18 -6.88
N ILE A 17 -6.22 8.90 -7.74
CA ILE A 17 -5.61 9.75 -8.79
C ILE A 17 -4.76 10.85 -8.15
N ILE A 18 -5.31 11.59 -7.19
CA ILE A 18 -4.60 12.67 -6.49
C ILE A 18 -3.33 12.13 -5.83
N PHE A 19 -3.43 10.99 -5.16
CA PHE A 19 -2.30 10.32 -4.54
C PHE A 19 -1.18 10.01 -5.54
N ILE A 20 -1.51 9.33 -6.65
CA ILE A 20 -0.53 8.94 -7.67
C ILE A 20 0.15 10.17 -8.29
N VAL A 21 -0.63 11.22 -8.59
CA VAL A 21 -0.07 12.47 -9.15
C VAL A 21 0.86 13.14 -8.15
N ALA A 22 0.44 13.24 -6.88
CA ALA A 22 1.23 13.87 -5.83
C ALA A 22 2.53 13.12 -5.54
N THR A 23 2.48 11.78 -5.46
CA THR A 23 3.65 10.96 -5.17
C THR A 23 4.64 10.93 -6.33
N LEU A 24 4.16 10.84 -7.58
CA LEU A 24 5.03 10.90 -8.77
C LEU A 24 5.68 12.28 -8.94
N SER A 25 5.00 13.34 -8.53
CA SER A 25 5.53 14.72 -8.57
C SER A 25 6.49 15.03 -7.41
N SER A 26 6.57 14.15 -6.41
CA SER A 26 7.47 14.34 -5.27
C SER A 26 8.94 14.12 -5.64
N LYS A 27 9.86 14.67 -4.84
CA LYS A 27 11.32 14.52 -5.04
C LYS A 27 11.77 13.05 -5.14
N ASN A 28 11.05 12.15 -4.47
CA ASN A 28 11.35 10.72 -4.43
C ASN A 28 10.43 9.88 -5.32
N GLY A 29 9.61 10.49 -6.19
CA GLY A 29 8.57 9.82 -6.98
C GLY A 29 9.03 8.64 -7.86
N ARG A 30 10.34 8.56 -8.13
CA ARG A 30 10.98 7.48 -8.90
C ARG A 30 11.58 6.36 -8.05
N ASP A 31 11.51 6.45 -6.73
CA ASP A 31 11.94 5.37 -5.85
C ASP A 31 11.06 4.14 -6.09
N ASN A 32 11.67 2.96 -6.15
CA ASN A 32 10.96 1.73 -6.44
C ASN A 32 9.83 1.49 -5.43
N SER A 33 10.01 1.83 -4.15
CA SER A 33 8.95 1.72 -3.16
C SER A 33 7.74 2.60 -3.53
N ILE A 34 7.96 3.84 -3.97
CA ILE A 34 6.85 4.71 -4.42
C ILE A 34 6.20 4.17 -5.67
N ILE A 35 6.97 3.70 -6.65
CA ILE A 35 6.42 3.14 -7.89
C ILE A 35 5.48 1.97 -7.57
N TYR A 36 5.92 1.02 -6.73
CA TYR A 36 5.09 -0.13 -6.37
C TYR A 36 3.91 0.25 -5.46
N LEU A 37 4.08 1.24 -4.58
CA LEU A 37 2.96 1.78 -3.78
C LEU A 37 1.89 2.43 -4.69
N ASN A 38 2.32 3.19 -5.68
CA ASN A 38 1.45 3.77 -6.70
C ASN A 38 0.75 2.70 -7.53
N LEU A 39 1.44 1.61 -7.88
CA LEU A 39 0.82 0.48 -8.56
C LEU A 39 -0.26 -0.20 -7.70
N VAL A 40 -0.06 -0.36 -6.38
CA VAL A 40 -1.11 -0.86 -5.47
C VAL A 40 -2.34 0.04 -5.52
N VAL A 41 -2.15 1.35 -5.38
CA VAL A 41 -3.23 2.34 -5.44
C VAL A 41 -3.92 2.32 -6.81
N LEU A 42 -3.15 2.24 -7.89
CA LEU A 42 -3.65 2.18 -9.26
C LEU A 42 -4.54 0.95 -9.49
N PHE A 43 -4.10 -0.24 -9.09
CA PHE A 43 -4.86 -1.47 -9.32
C PHE A 43 -6.09 -1.57 -8.42
N LEU A 44 -6.02 -1.09 -7.17
CA LEU A 44 -7.21 -0.92 -6.32
C LEU A 44 -8.22 0.04 -6.96
N MET A 45 -7.73 1.17 -7.45
CA MET A 45 -8.54 2.18 -8.13
C MET A 45 -9.21 1.62 -9.39
N PHE A 46 -8.48 0.90 -10.25
CA PHE A 46 -9.04 0.28 -11.46
C PHE A 46 -10.06 -0.80 -11.14
N ASN A 47 -9.80 -1.62 -10.12
CA ASN A 47 -10.76 -2.63 -9.68
C ASN A 47 -12.08 -1.97 -9.21
N ASN A 48 -11.98 -0.90 -8.43
CA ASN A 48 -13.15 -0.17 -7.94
C ASN A 48 -13.88 0.59 -9.07
N LEU A 49 -13.14 1.21 -9.98
CA LEU A 49 -13.71 1.89 -11.14
C LEU A 49 -14.45 0.91 -12.06
N GLN A 50 -13.88 -0.27 -12.31
CA GLN A 50 -14.53 -1.32 -13.09
C GLN A 50 -15.85 -1.76 -12.43
N ALA A 51 -15.85 -2.02 -11.13
CA ALA A 51 -17.07 -2.39 -10.41
C ALA A 51 -18.15 -1.31 -10.50
N LEU A 52 -17.79 -0.04 -10.27
CA LEU A 52 -18.73 1.07 -10.36
C LEU A 52 -19.30 1.25 -11.77
N THR A 53 -18.44 1.22 -12.80
CA THR A 53 -18.86 1.42 -14.20
C THR A 53 -19.80 0.31 -14.67
N LEU A 54 -19.58 -0.93 -14.23
CA LEU A 54 -20.48 -2.06 -14.53
C LEU A 54 -21.87 -1.89 -13.92
N GLU A 55 -21.97 -1.32 -12.71
CA GLU A 55 -23.26 -1.15 -12.02
C GLU A 55 -24.04 0.11 -12.39
N THR A 56 -23.38 1.06 -13.05
CA THR A 56 -23.94 2.37 -13.37
C THR A 56 -24.09 2.54 -14.88
N ILE A 57 -22.97 2.65 -15.60
CA ILE A 57 -22.93 2.92 -17.04
C ILE A 57 -23.33 1.68 -17.83
N PHE A 58 -22.84 0.51 -17.42
CA PHE A 58 -23.01 -0.75 -18.13
C PHE A 58 -24.01 -1.70 -17.45
N ALA A 59 -24.94 -1.18 -16.64
CA ALA A 59 -25.91 -2.01 -15.92
C ALA A 59 -26.75 -2.90 -16.87
N ASN A 60 -27.15 -2.35 -18.01
CA ASN A 60 -27.94 -3.05 -19.04
C ASN A 60 -27.07 -3.68 -20.15
N ALA A 61 -25.76 -3.75 -19.94
CA ALA A 61 -24.87 -4.36 -20.90
C ALA A 61 -25.12 -5.87 -21.02
N ASN A 62 -24.71 -6.45 -22.14
CA ASN A 62 -24.87 -7.88 -22.39
C ASN A 62 -24.00 -8.72 -21.44
N PHE A 63 -24.28 -10.03 -21.41
CA PHE A 63 -23.54 -11.01 -20.60
C PHE A 63 -22.02 -10.90 -20.78
N PHE A 64 -21.56 -10.58 -22.01
CA PHE A 64 -20.16 -10.33 -22.32
C PHE A 64 -19.51 -9.28 -21.41
N ILE A 65 -20.06 -8.08 -21.36
CA ILE A 65 -19.46 -6.94 -20.64
C ILE A 65 -19.37 -7.24 -19.14
N HIS A 66 -20.41 -7.88 -18.58
CA HIS A 66 -20.45 -8.26 -17.17
C HIS A 66 -19.45 -9.35 -16.78
N ARG A 67 -19.05 -10.19 -17.73
CA ARG A 67 -18.16 -11.32 -17.47
C ARG A 67 -16.72 -11.11 -17.94
N LEU A 68 -16.46 -10.18 -18.86
CA LEU A 68 -15.11 -9.82 -19.31
C LEU A 68 -14.45 -8.77 -18.37
N GLN A 69 -14.51 -9.01 -17.06
CA GLN A 69 -13.96 -8.11 -16.05
C GLN A 69 -12.44 -8.22 -15.96
N ILE A 70 -11.68 -7.18 -16.27
CA ILE A 70 -10.21 -7.25 -16.20
C ILE A 70 -9.79 -7.61 -14.76
N PRO A 71 -8.94 -8.64 -14.56
CA PRO A 71 -8.60 -9.17 -13.24
C PRO A 71 -7.52 -8.31 -12.56
N TRP A 72 -7.80 -7.02 -12.35
CA TRP A 72 -6.87 -6.05 -11.73
C TRP A 72 -6.34 -6.51 -10.38
N TYR A 73 -7.13 -7.27 -9.62
CA TYR A 73 -6.78 -7.81 -8.31
C TYR A 73 -5.52 -8.71 -8.34
N VAL A 74 -5.22 -9.37 -9.47
CA VAL A 74 -4.02 -10.20 -9.65
C VAL A 74 -2.73 -9.39 -9.48
N LEU A 75 -2.79 -8.09 -9.78
CA LEU A 75 -1.65 -7.20 -9.77
C LEU A 75 -1.53 -6.39 -8.46
N ILE A 76 -2.57 -6.36 -7.61
CA ILE A 76 -2.56 -5.63 -6.32
C ILE A 76 -1.54 -6.25 -5.36
N PHE A 77 -1.69 -7.53 -5.05
CA PHE A 77 -0.85 -8.25 -4.09
C PHE A 77 0.64 -8.35 -4.47
N PRO A 78 1.04 -8.66 -5.72
CA PRO A 78 2.45 -8.66 -6.11
C PRO A 78 3.07 -7.26 -6.07
N SER A 79 2.29 -6.22 -6.40
CA SER A 79 2.74 -4.84 -6.26
C SER A 79 2.96 -4.50 -4.79
N PHE A 80 2.03 -4.88 -3.91
CA PHE A 80 2.18 -4.64 -2.48
C PHE A 80 3.36 -5.42 -1.88
N TYR A 81 3.51 -6.69 -2.23
CA TYR A 81 4.63 -7.52 -1.79
C TYR A 81 5.97 -6.92 -2.23
N THR A 82 6.05 -6.42 -3.47
CA THR A 82 7.27 -5.82 -4.00
C THR A 82 7.53 -4.45 -3.38
N PHE A 83 6.49 -3.65 -3.16
CA PHE A 83 6.56 -2.44 -2.35
C PHE A 83 7.17 -2.74 -0.98
N LEU A 84 6.67 -3.75 -0.27
CA LEU A 84 7.18 -4.14 1.04
C LEU A 84 8.67 -4.50 1.00
N ILE A 85 9.10 -5.24 -0.04
CA ILE A 85 10.52 -5.61 -0.23
C ILE A 85 11.40 -4.36 -0.34
N TYR A 86 11.04 -3.40 -1.21
CA TYR A 86 11.83 -2.19 -1.41
C TYR A 86 11.75 -1.24 -0.22
N TYR A 87 10.56 -1.08 0.36
CA TYR A 87 10.36 -0.24 1.53
C TYR A 87 11.19 -0.73 2.73
N LEU A 88 11.24 -2.04 2.95
CA LEU A 88 12.05 -2.66 4.00
C LEU A 88 13.54 -2.81 3.63
N LYS A 89 13.94 -2.45 2.40
CA LYS A 89 15.30 -2.57 1.87
C LYS A 89 15.87 -3.99 1.90
N ILE A 90 15.04 -4.97 1.55
CA ILE A 90 15.39 -6.41 1.55
C ILE A 90 15.41 -7.01 0.14
N GLU A 91 15.45 -6.20 -0.91
CA GLU A 91 15.45 -6.60 -2.32
C GLU A 91 16.62 -7.50 -2.72
N LYS A 92 17.74 -7.45 -1.98
CA LYS A 92 18.87 -8.36 -2.16
C LYS A 92 18.62 -9.77 -1.63
N LYS A 93 17.64 -9.94 -0.73
CA LYS A 93 17.36 -11.20 -0.01
C LYS A 93 16.07 -11.88 -0.48
N LYS A 94 15.16 -11.15 -1.10
CA LYS A 94 13.85 -11.64 -1.56
C LYS A 94 13.56 -11.11 -2.96
N SER A 95 13.11 -11.99 -3.86
CA SER A 95 12.75 -11.61 -5.22
C SER A 95 11.33 -11.04 -5.27
N SER A 96 11.05 -10.23 -6.28
CA SER A 96 9.69 -9.81 -6.64
C SER A 96 8.93 -10.96 -7.34
N PHE A 97 7.60 -10.90 -7.29
CA PHE A 97 6.69 -11.77 -8.06
C PHE A 97 6.01 -11.05 -9.23
N VAL A 98 6.33 -9.78 -9.48
CA VAL A 98 5.63 -8.94 -10.46
C VAL A 98 5.70 -9.54 -11.87
N THR A 99 6.85 -10.05 -12.31
CA THR A 99 6.97 -10.67 -13.65
C THR A 99 6.09 -11.91 -13.79
N VAL A 100 6.02 -12.76 -12.75
CA VAL A 100 5.16 -13.95 -12.74
C VAL A 100 3.70 -13.52 -12.79
N SER A 101 3.31 -12.52 -11.99
CA SER A 101 1.94 -12.01 -11.97
C SER A 101 1.53 -11.32 -13.26
N ILE A 102 2.43 -10.58 -13.92
CA ILE A 102 2.16 -10.00 -15.24
C ILE A 102 1.98 -11.11 -16.27
N SER A 103 2.80 -12.16 -16.22
CA SER A 103 2.65 -13.30 -17.12
C SER A 103 1.30 -14.00 -16.92
N LEU A 104 0.90 -14.23 -15.67
CA LEU A 104 -0.42 -14.77 -15.32
C LEU A 104 -1.55 -13.87 -15.86
N PHE A 105 -1.48 -12.57 -15.59
CA PHE A 105 -2.45 -11.58 -16.06
C PHE A 105 -2.59 -11.56 -17.59
N VAL A 106 -1.47 -11.60 -18.33
CA VAL A 106 -1.48 -11.63 -19.80
C VAL A 106 -2.10 -12.94 -20.32
N ILE A 107 -1.79 -14.08 -19.68
CA ILE A 107 -2.38 -15.38 -20.03
C ILE A 107 -3.90 -15.35 -19.82
N GLU A 108 -4.38 -14.82 -18.70
CA GLU A 108 -5.82 -14.72 -18.42
C GLU A 108 -6.54 -13.85 -19.47
N ILE A 109 -5.98 -12.68 -19.79
CA ILE A 109 -6.50 -11.82 -20.84
C ILE A 109 -6.50 -12.55 -22.19
N ALA A 110 -5.44 -13.28 -22.54
CA ALA A 110 -5.38 -14.04 -23.78
C ALA A 110 -6.46 -15.14 -23.84
N ILE A 111 -6.65 -15.90 -22.77
CA ILE A 111 -7.71 -16.93 -22.70
C ILE A 111 -9.09 -16.28 -22.87
N ARG A 112 -9.33 -15.15 -22.21
CA ARG A 112 -10.59 -14.39 -22.32
C ARG A 112 -10.84 -13.87 -23.73
N MET A 113 -9.81 -13.42 -24.43
CA MET A 113 -9.90 -13.02 -25.84
C MET A 113 -10.23 -14.21 -26.75
N VAL A 114 -9.67 -15.39 -26.49
CA VAL A 114 -10.02 -16.63 -27.23
C VAL A 114 -11.47 -17.05 -26.97
N LEU A 115 -11.94 -16.91 -25.73
CA LEU A 115 -13.31 -17.23 -25.33
C LEU A 115 -14.34 -16.15 -25.72
N PHE A 116 -13.91 -15.04 -26.32
CA PHE A 116 -14.74 -13.90 -26.70
C PHE A 116 -16.05 -14.28 -27.41
N PRO A 117 -16.08 -15.18 -28.42
CA PRO A 117 -17.31 -15.52 -29.12
C PRO A 117 -18.39 -16.09 -28.19
N TYR A 118 -18.00 -16.91 -27.21
CA TYR A 118 -18.92 -17.51 -26.25
C TYR A 118 -19.49 -16.49 -25.26
N PHE A 119 -18.70 -15.47 -24.90
CA PHE A 119 -19.20 -14.38 -24.06
C PHE A 119 -20.20 -13.48 -24.82
N PHE A 120 -20.01 -13.28 -26.12
CA PHE A 120 -20.81 -12.33 -26.92
C PHE A 120 -22.13 -12.90 -27.45
N TYR A 121 -22.11 -14.13 -27.96
CA TYR A 121 -23.28 -14.71 -28.67
C TYR A 121 -24.19 -15.55 -27.77
N GLU A 122 -23.68 -16.10 -26.66
CA GLU A 122 -24.47 -16.95 -25.77
C GLU A 122 -24.82 -16.21 -24.47
N ASN A 123 -26.10 -15.89 -24.29
CA ASN A 123 -26.54 -15.05 -23.17
C ASN A 123 -26.43 -15.69 -21.78
N LYS A 124 -26.17 -17.00 -21.65
CA LYS A 124 -25.99 -17.72 -20.36
C LYS A 124 -25.21 -19.02 -20.53
N ASN A 125 -23.94 -18.93 -20.90
CA ASN A 125 -23.10 -20.12 -21.09
C ASN A 125 -22.53 -20.63 -19.75
N LEU A 126 -22.89 -21.87 -19.36
CA LEU A 126 -22.43 -22.50 -18.12
C LEU A 126 -20.93 -22.78 -18.09
N PHE A 127 -20.34 -23.14 -19.23
CA PHE A 127 -18.89 -23.36 -19.35
C PHE A 127 -18.12 -22.07 -19.06
N ILE A 128 -18.55 -20.95 -19.62
CA ILE A 128 -17.98 -19.63 -19.38
C ILE A 128 -18.17 -19.19 -17.92
N ALA A 129 -19.36 -19.41 -17.37
CA ALA A 129 -19.63 -19.10 -15.97
C ALA A 129 -18.71 -19.89 -15.00
N LYS A 130 -18.50 -21.18 -15.28
CA LYS A 130 -17.56 -22.03 -14.52
C LYS A 130 -16.12 -21.58 -14.70
N TYR A 131 -15.72 -21.24 -15.93
CA TYR A 131 -14.38 -20.71 -16.20
C TYR A 131 -14.10 -19.45 -15.36
N ALA A 132 -15.00 -18.46 -15.39
CA ALA A 132 -14.84 -17.21 -14.64
C ALA A 132 -14.72 -17.46 -13.12
N GLN A 133 -15.52 -18.38 -12.58
CA GLN A 133 -15.42 -18.75 -11.17
C GLN A 133 -14.10 -19.47 -10.83
N ILE A 134 -13.65 -20.40 -11.68
CA ILE A 134 -12.38 -21.10 -11.48
C ILE A 134 -11.22 -20.10 -11.53
N GLU A 135 -11.23 -19.18 -12.50
CA GLU A 135 -10.24 -18.10 -12.62
C GLU A 135 -10.21 -17.24 -11.35
N GLU A 136 -11.37 -16.83 -10.83
CA GLU A 136 -11.46 -16.08 -9.58
C GLU A 136 -10.88 -16.85 -8.39
N ILE A 137 -11.16 -18.16 -8.27
CA ILE A 137 -10.63 -19.01 -7.19
C ILE A 137 -9.11 -19.15 -7.28
N ILE A 138 -8.56 -19.37 -8.49
CA ILE A 138 -7.11 -19.46 -8.72
C ILE A 138 -6.45 -18.15 -8.32
N ASN A 139 -7.04 -17.02 -8.70
CA ASN A 139 -6.50 -15.71 -8.39
C ASN A 139 -6.60 -15.33 -6.93
N ALA A 140 -7.69 -15.67 -6.26
CA ALA A 140 -7.80 -15.54 -4.81
C ALA A 140 -6.72 -16.38 -4.11
N SER A 141 -6.52 -17.61 -4.54
CA SER A 141 -5.50 -18.51 -3.98
C SER A 141 -4.08 -17.96 -4.14
N TYR A 142 -3.74 -17.46 -5.32
CA TYR A 142 -2.44 -16.83 -5.59
C TYR A 142 -2.24 -15.54 -4.78
N SER A 143 -3.30 -14.72 -4.68
CA SER A 143 -3.31 -13.51 -3.86
C SER A 143 -3.09 -13.79 -2.38
N ILE A 144 -3.77 -14.81 -1.83
CA ILE A 144 -3.60 -15.27 -0.45
C ILE A 144 -2.16 -15.75 -0.22
N PHE A 145 -1.60 -16.52 -1.15
CA PHE A 145 -0.20 -16.96 -1.06
C PHE A 145 0.77 -15.78 -0.94
N LEU A 146 0.66 -14.76 -1.81
CA LEU A 146 1.50 -13.56 -1.75
C LEU A 146 1.27 -12.76 -0.47
N PHE A 147 0.02 -12.67 -0.03
CA PHE A 147 -0.32 -11.96 1.20
C PHE A 147 0.27 -12.63 2.44
N ILE A 148 0.21 -13.96 2.54
CA ILE A 148 0.87 -14.73 3.62
C ILE A 148 2.37 -14.49 3.59
N LYS A 149 3.01 -14.50 2.42
CA LYS A 149 4.43 -14.17 2.28
C LYS A 149 4.74 -12.76 2.80
N ALA A 150 3.89 -11.78 2.51
CA ALA A 150 4.02 -10.42 3.02
C ALA A 150 3.89 -10.35 4.55
N ILE A 151 2.91 -11.07 5.14
CA ILE A 151 2.76 -11.17 6.60
C ILE A 151 4.03 -11.73 7.24
N ILE A 152 4.53 -12.86 6.72
CA ILE A 152 5.73 -13.50 7.28
C ILE A 152 6.93 -12.54 7.25
N ILE A 153 7.11 -11.78 6.15
CA ILE A 153 8.16 -10.77 6.07
C ILE A 153 8.01 -9.71 7.16
N LEU A 154 6.82 -9.15 7.32
CA LEU A 154 6.59 -8.01 8.20
C LEU A 154 6.55 -8.38 9.70
N PHE A 155 6.16 -9.61 10.05
CA PHE A 155 5.98 -10.01 11.45
C PHE A 155 7.07 -10.94 11.96
N ASN A 156 7.61 -11.83 11.12
CA ASN A 156 8.54 -12.87 11.58
C ASN A 156 10.01 -12.59 11.25
N TYR A 157 10.28 -11.65 10.34
CA TYR A 157 11.63 -11.37 9.86
C TYR A 157 12.11 -9.95 10.21
N SER A 158 11.82 -9.48 11.42
CA SER A 158 12.28 -8.17 11.93
C SER A 158 13.79 -7.96 11.84
N GLU A 159 14.55 -9.04 11.97
CA GLU A 159 16.01 -9.05 11.80
C GLU A 159 16.45 -8.66 10.38
N LEU A 160 15.65 -8.96 9.35
CA LEU A 160 16.02 -8.67 7.97
C LEU A 160 16.02 -7.17 7.65
N TYR A 161 15.26 -6.37 8.41
CA TYR A 161 15.05 -4.95 8.16
C TYR A 161 15.35 -4.08 9.41
N GLN A 162 16.27 -4.50 10.27
CA GLN A 162 16.72 -3.71 11.43
C GLN A 162 17.16 -2.29 11.04
N GLN A 163 17.77 -2.13 9.87
CA GLN A 163 18.16 -0.82 9.35
C GLN A 163 16.96 0.11 9.17
N VAL A 164 15.79 -0.41 8.76
CA VAL A 164 14.57 0.37 8.60
C VAL A 164 13.89 0.62 9.95
N LEU A 165 13.95 -0.35 10.88
CA LEU A 165 13.46 -0.17 12.25
C LEU A 165 14.12 0.99 13.00
N ALA A 166 15.33 1.40 12.60
CA ALA A 166 15.98 2.58 13.14
C ALA A 166 15.29 3.91 12.73
N PHE A 167 14.49 3.91 11.67
CA PHE A 167 13.85 5.11 11.09
C PHE A 167 12.31 5.07 11.12
N ASP A 168 11.72 3.87 11.09
CA ASP A 168 10.26 3.64 11.06
C ASP A 168 9.88 2.44 11.95
N ASN A 169 8.79 2.57 12.70
CA ASN A 169 8.27 1.50 13.58
C ASN A 169 7.42 0.46 12.83
N VAL A 170 7.22 0.65 11.51
CA VAL A 170 6.43 -0.16 10.57
C VAL A 170 5.01 -0.47 11.05
N ARG A 171 4.50 0.27 12.05
CA ARG A 171 3.19 0.03 12.66
C ARG A 171 2.07 0.29 11.68
N TRP A 172 2.23 1.30 10.82
CA TRP A 172 1.29 1.59 9.76
C TRP A 172 1.19 0.39 8.80
N LEU A 173 2.30 -0.21 8.36
CA LEU A 173 2.28 -1.43 7.54
C LEU A 173 1.58 -2.59 8.25
N LYS A 174 1.82 -2.78 9.55
CA LYS A 174 1.16 -3.86 10.32
C LYS A 174 -0.35 -3.65 10.38
N ASN A 175 -0.79 -2.40 10.60
CA ASN A 175 -2.21 -2.05 10.56
C ASN A 175 -2.79 -2.24 9.16
N PHE A 176 -2.05 -1.87 8.10
CA PHE A 176 -2.46 -2.11 6.72
C PHE A 176 -2.69 -3.60 6.45
N MET A 177 -1.78 -4.47 6.89
CA MET A 177 -1.94 -5.92 6.77
C MET A 177 -3.12 -6.44 7.58
N PHE A 178 -3.40 -5.88 8.75
CA PHE A 178 -4.59 -6.23 9.51
C PHE A 178 -5.87 -5.88 8.75
N PHE A 179 -5.98 -4.66 8.21
CA PHE A 179 -7.13 -4.26 7.38
C PHE A 179 -7.23 -5.06 6.08
N GLY A 180 -6.10 -5.33 5.42
CA GLY A 180 -6.03 -6.16 4.22
C GLY A 180 -6.50 -7.60 4.48
N SER A 181 -6.27 -8.13 5.68
CA SER A 181 -6.78 -9.46 6.07
C SER A 181 -8.30 -9.50 6.08
N PHE A 182 -8.94 -8.42 6.52
CA PHE A 182 -10.40 -8.30 6.47
C PHE A 182 -10.93 -8.24 5.04
N VAL A 183 -10.24 -7.52 4.15
CA VAL A 183 -10.60 -7.46 2.71
C VAL A 183 -10.50 -8.85 2.07
N ILE A 184 -9.42 -9.59 2.32
CA ILE A 184 -9.27 -10.97 1.82
C ILE A 184 -10.36 -11.88 2.36
N LEU A 185 -10.67 -11.79 3.66
CA LEU A 185 -11.75 -12.57 4.27
C LEU A 185 -13.09 -12.28 3.57
N MET A 186 -13.41 -11.00 3.33
CA MET A 186 -14.61 -10.61 2.59
C MET A 186 -14.62 -11.17 1.17
N TRP A 187 -13.47 -11.25 0.51
CA TRP A 187 -13.37 -11.83 -0.83
C TRP A 187 -13.63 -13.34 -0.82
N ILE A 188 -13.01 -14.07 0.10
CA ILE A 188 -13.24 -15.52 0.28
C ILE A 188 -14.72 -15.77 0.57
N CYS A 189 -15.32 -15.02 1.49
CA CYS A 189 -16.75 -15.12 1.79
C CYS A 189 -17.60 -14.86 0.54
N ALA A 190 -17.26 -13.85 -0.27
CA ALA A 190 -18.02 -13.54 -1.48
C ALA A 190 -17.97 -14.68 -2.51
N ILE A 191 -16.82 -15.32 -2.68
CA ILE A 191 -16.65 -16.50 -3.55
C ILE A 191 -17.47 -17.67 -3.02
N LEU A 192 -17.35 -17.99 -1.73
CA LEU A 192 -18.05 -19.12 -1.12
C LEU A 192 -19.58 -18.98 -1.19
N LEU A 193 -20.12 -17.77 -0.95
CA LEU A 193 -21.56 -17.52 -0.98
C LEU A 193 -22.13 -17.50 -2.41
N ASN A 194 -21.29 -17.38 -3.43
CA ASN A 194 -21.67 -17.45 -4.85
C ASN A 194 -21.25 -18.77 -5.52
N LEU A 195 -20.77 -19.75 -4.76
CA LEU A 195 -20.18 -20.98 -5.32
C LEU A 195 -21.18 -21.76 -6.19
N ASP A 196 -22.43 -21.87 -5.73
CA ASP A 196 -23.50 -22.57 -6.45
C ASP A 196 -24.24 -21.70 -7.48
N LYS A 197 -23.91 -20.40 -7.56
CA LYS A 197 -24.61 -19.40 -8.38
C LYS A 197 -23.74 -18.90 -9.54
N THR A 198 -23.07 -19.82 -10.21
CA THR A 198 -22.12 -19.51 -11.30
C THR A 198 -22.76 -18.68 -12.42
N LEU A 199 -23.94 -19.07 -12.90
CA LEU A 199 -24.63 -18.44 -14.03
C LEU A 199 -25.13 -17.02 -13.73
N ASP A 200 -25.64 -16.80 -12.51
CA ASP A 200 -26.24 -15.55 -12.07
C ASP A 200 -25.77 -15.25 -10.62
N PRO A 201 -24.50 -14.82 -10.42
CA PRO A 201 -23.97 -14.52 -9.10
C PRO A 201 -24.69 -13.32 -8.50
N VAL A 202 -24.90 -13.35 -7.20
CA VAL A 202 -25.58 -12.26 -6.49
C VAL A 202 -24.58 -11.14 -6.25
N GLU A 203 -24.67 -10.08 -7.06
CA GLU A 203 -23.75 -8.94 -7.03
C GLU A 203 -23.67 -8.26 -5.65
N PHE A 204 -24.79 -8.17 -4.94
CA PHE A 204 -24.87 -7.58 -3.61
C PHE A 204 -23.89 -8.20 -2.61
N ILE A 205 -23.55 -9.49 -2.77
CA ILE A 205 -22.60 -10.20 -1.90
C ILE A 205 -21.19 -9.59 -1.99
N TYR A 206 -20.85 -8.95 -3.11
CA TYR A 206 -19.55 -8.30 -3.29
C TYR A 206 -19.49 -6.88 -2.72
N TYR A 207 -20.60 -6.31 -2.23
CA TYR A 207 -20.63 -4.91 -1.75
C TYR A 207 -19.74 -4.70 -0.50
N PRO A 208 -19.75 -5.58 0.51
CA PRO A 208 -18.81 -5.48 1.64
C PRO A 208 -17.34 -5.53 1.21
N LEU A 209 -17.00 -6.36 0.21
CA LEU A 209 -15.66 -6.42 -0.36
C LEU A 209 -15.27 -5.09 -1.04
N ARG A 210 -16.18 -4.52 -1.84
CA ARG A 210 -15.95 -3.24 -2.53
C ARG A 210 -15.83 -2.06 -1.56
N LEU A 211 -16.66 -2.03 -0.52
CA LEU A 211 -16.55 -1.03 0.55
C LEU A 211 -15.23 -1.16 1.30
N SER A 212 -14.85 -2.38 1.69
CA SER A 212 -13.61 -2.59 2.45
C SER A 212 -12.36 -2.31 1.63
N SER A 213 -12.33 -2.67 0.35
CA SER A 213 -11.23 -2.29 -0.56
C SER A 213 -11.18 -0.79 -0.85
N THR A 214 -12.34 -0.12 -0.95
CA THR A 214 -12.40 1.35 -1.03
C THR A 214 -11.88 1.99 0.25
N ALA A 215 -12.30 1.54 1.43
CA ALA A 215 -11.77 2.02 2.71
C ALA A 215 -10.26 1.79 2.83
N LEU A 216 -9.75 0.65 2.34
CA LEU A 216 -8.33 0.36 2.29
C LEU A 216 -7.59 1.34 1.35
N LEU A 217 -8.18 1.68 0.20
CA LEU A 217 -7.65 2.68 -0.74
C LEU A 217 -7.52 4.06 -0.06
N TYR A 218 -8.55 4.50 0.67
CA TYR A 218 -8.50 5.73 1.47
C TYR A 218 -7.35 5.72 2.47
N TRP A 219 -7.26 4.63 3.21
CA TRP A 219 -6.28 4.48 4.27
C TRP A 219 -4.86 4.49 3.72
N ILE A 220 -4.57 3.72 2.65
CA ILE A 220 -3.22 3.67 2.06
C ILE A 220 -2.83 4.98 1.39
N SER A 221 -3.80 5.67 0.78
CA SER A 221 -3.52 6.97 0.15
C SER A 221 -3.08 7.99 1.17
N TYR A 222 -3.71 8.02 2.36
CA TYR A 222 -3.30 8.93 3.42
C TYR A 222 -2.02 8.46 4.15
N GLN A 223 -2.03 7.24 4.69
CA GLN A 223 -0.95 6.73 5.54
C GLN A 223 0.30 6.38 4.75
N GLY A 224 0.16 5.83 3.54
CA GLY A 224 1.28 5.45 2.70
C GLY A 224 2.12 6.66 2.30
N PHE A 225 1.47 7.76 1.89
CA PHE A 225 2.17 8.99 1.52
C PHE A 225 2.92 9.59 2.72
N TYR A 226 2.21 9.73 3.85
CA TYR A 226 2.74 10.38 5.04
C TYR A 226 3.95 9.63 5.62
N ASN A 227 3.79 8.32 5.89
CA ASN A 227 4.84 7.55 6.54
C ASN A 227 6.05 7.34 5.61
N TYR A 228 5.83 7.17 4.30
CA TYR A 228 6.95 7.08 3.37
C TYR A 228 7.77 8.38 3.32
N SER A 229 7.09 9.52 3.17
CA SER A 229 7.76 10.83 3.08
C SER A 229 8.58 11.10 4.35
N LEU A 230 7.98 10.86 5.52
CA LEU A 230 8.68 10.96 6.81
C LEU A 230 9.88 10.03 6.93
N MET A 231 9.77 8.78 6.45
CA MET A 231 10.88 7.84 6.49
C MET A 231 12.06 8.36 5.68
N ILE A 232 11.82 8.88 4.47
CA ILE A 232 12.90 9.42 3.62
C ILE A 232 13.50 10.68 4.24
N GLU A 233 12.69 11.60 4.74
CA GLU A 233 13.18 12.81 5.41
C GLU A 233 14.07 12.46 6.61
N ARG A 234 13.66 11.50 7.46
CA ARG A 234 14.49 11.03 8.58
C ARG A 234 15.81 10.42 8.11
N ILE A 235 15.81 9.69 7.00
CA ILE A 235 17.04 9.13 6.41
C ILE A 235 17.95 10.24 5.91
N GLN A 236 17.42 11.28 5.27
CA GLN A 236 18.19 12.41 4.76
C GLN A 236 18.78 13.23 5.91
N LEU A 237 17.96 13.61 6.90
CA LEU A 237 18.41 14.36 8.08
C LEU A 237 19.53 13.65 8.83
N ARG A 238 19.43 12.34 9.06
CA ARG A 238 20.52 11.60 9.75
C ARG A 238 21.79 11.49 8.91
N LYS A 239 21.69 11.48 7.58
CA LYS A 239 22.88 11.50 6.71
C LYS A 239 23.59 12.85 6.82
N GLU A 240 22.83 13.93 6.85
CA GLU A 240 23.35 15.30 7.01
C GLU A 240 24.00 15.47 8.39
N ILE A 241 23.32 15.09 9.48
CA ILE A 241 23.87 15.12 10.84
C ILE A 241 25.19 14.33 10.93
N ASN A 242 25.22 13.09 10.40
CA ASN A 242 26.43 12.27 10.43
C ASN A 242 27.57 12.84 9.54
N ALA A 243 27.24 13.60 8.50
CA ALA A 243 28.24 14.26 7.67
C ALA A 243 28.80 15.51 8.36
N GLU A 244 27.96 16.27 9.05
CA GLU A 244 28.38 17.41 9.89
C GLU A 244 29.26 16.96 11.06
N GLU A 245 28.91 15.87 11.76
CA GLU A 245 29.76 15.30 12.82
C GLU A 245 31.14 14.88 12.30
N LYS A 246 31.24 14.37 11.07
CA LYS A 246 32.52 14.05 10.43
C LYS A 246 33.34 15.30 10.09
N HIS A 247 32.69 16.41 9.76
CA HIS A 247 33.35 17.70 9.55
C HIS A 247 33.85 18.31 10.86
N ILE A 248 33.10 18.18 11.95
CA ILE A 248 33.52 18.63 13.29
C ILE A 248 34.75 17.84 13.78
N ASN A 249 34.80 16.53 13.53
CA ASN A 249 35.93 15.68 13.93
C ASN A 249 37.25 15.96 13.17
N HIS A 250 37.23 16.77 12.10
CA HIS A 250 38.43 17.20 11.37
C HIS A 250 38.90 18.62 11.71
N VAL A 251 38.15 19.36 12.53
CA VAL A 251 38.66 20.59 13.16
C VAL A 251 39.48 20.15 14.37
N PRO A 252 40.71 20.67 14.59
CA PRO A 252 41.44 20.39 15.82
C PRO A 252 40.61 20.94 16.98
N ILE A 253 39.98 20.02 17.73
CA ILE A 253 39.24 20.36 18.94
C ILE A 253 40.27 20.91 19.94
N THR A 254 40.31 22.22 20.13
CA THR A 254 40.78 22.83 21.38
C THR A 254 39.85 22.36 22.49
N LYS A 255 40.14 21.16 23.04
CA LYS A 255 39.32 20.44 24.04
C LYS A 255 38.92 21.30 25.25
N GLU A 256 39.70 22.32 25.57
CA GLU A 256 39.42 23.22 26.69
C GLU A 256 38.16 24.08 26.45
N SER A 257 37.84 24.47 25.22
CA SER A 257 36.72 25.41 24.96
C SER A 257 35.34 24.75 24.95
N GLU A 258 35.24 23.49 24.52
CA GLU A 258 33.94 22.79 24.39
C GLU A 258 33.44 22.23 25.73
N GLU A 259 34.34 21.73 26.58
CA GLU A 259 33.98 21.30 27.94
C GLU A 259 33.48 22.48 28.78
N GLU A 260 34.09 23.66 28.64
CA GLU A 260 33.63 24.88 29.31
C GLU A 260 32.23 25.29 28.86
N LYS A 261 31.96 25.29 27.55
CA LYS A 261 30.63 25.61 27.00
C LYS A 261 29.57 24.62 27.50
N PHE A 262 29.89 23.33 27.53
CA PHE A 262 28.98 22.31 28.03
C PHE A 262 28.71 22.48 29.53
N LEU A 263 29.74 22.87 30.30
CA LEU A 263 29.62 23.12 31.73
C LEU A 263 28.75 24.36 32.02
N ILE A 264 28.85 25.41 31.21
CA ILE A 264 28.01 26.61 31.29
C ILE A 264 26.53 26.23 31.11
N VAL A 265 26.21 25.50 30.05
CA VAL A 265 24.83 25.06 29.77
C VAL A 265 24.29 24.18 30.88
N LYS A 266 25.07 23.18 31.33
CA LYS A 266 24.69 22.28 32.42
C LYS A 266 24.44 23.02 33.73
N ASN A 267 25.29 23.99 34.07
CA ASN A 267 25.15 24.79 35.29
C ASN A 267 23.92 25.70 35.22
N TYR A 268 23.64 26.30 34.06
CA TYR A 268 22.44 27.10 33.84
C TYR A 268 21.16 26.27 34.07
N ILE A 269 21.05 25.09 33.44
CA ILE A 269 19.88 24.21 33.57
C ILE A 269 19.66 23.79 35.02
N LYS A 270 20.73 23.47 35.76
CA LYS A 270 20.65 23.09 37.17
C LYS A 270 20.27 24.26 38.07
N LYS A 271 20.91 25.43 37.90
CA LYS A 271 20.68 26.63 38.71
C LYS A 271 19.24 27.13 38.58
N HIS A 272 18.71 27.14 37.35
CA HIS A 272 17.37 27.62 37.05
C HIS A 272 16.30 26.53 37.11
N LYS A 273 16.67 25.30 37.51
CA LYS A 273 15.79 24.11 37.58
C LYS A 273 14.95 23.90 36.33
N LYS A 274 15.50 24.20 35.15
CA LYS A 274 14.78 24.14 33.86
C LYS A 274 14.32 22.72 33.50
N TYR A 275 14.93 21.71 34.10
CA TYR A 275 14.48 20.32 34.02
C TYR A 275 13.09 20.06 34.64
N LEU A 276 12.51 21.04 35.36
CA LEU A 276 11.13 20.98 35.88
C LEU A 276 10.12 21.71 34.98
N ASP A 277 10.58 22.42 33.95
CA ASP A 277 9.70 23.13 33.01
C ASP A 277 9.27 22.17 31.89
N PRO A 278 7.97 21.81 31.80
CA PRO A 278 7.48 20.90 30.76
C PRO A 278 7.53 21.51 29.34
N THR A 279 7.79 22.81 29.22
CA THR A 279 7.94 23.53 27.96
C THR A 279 9.40 23.81 27.59
N PHE A 280 10.35 23.23 28.33
CA PHE A 280 11.77 23.44 28.09
C PHE A 280 12.21 22.81 26.76
N SER A 281 12.75 23.64 25.86
CA SER A 281 13.24 23.23 24.54
C SER A 281 14.62 23.81 24.26
N LEU A 282 15.30 23.28 23.23
CA LEU A 282 16.63 23.74 22.84
C LEU A 282 16.61 25.18 22.30
N GLU A 283 15.54 25.56 21.60
CA GLU A 283 15.32 26.95 21.17
C GLU A 283 15.16 27.90 22.36
N LYS A 284 14.36 27.51 23.35
CA LYS A 284 14.15 28.30 24.58
C LYS A 284 15.47 28.47 25.34
N LEU A 285 16.25 27.39 25.46
CA LEU A 285 17.57 27.41 26.07
C LEU A 285 18.55 28.33 25.32
N SER A 286 18.57 28.29 23.99
CA SER A 286 19.45 29.14 23.17
C SER A 286 19.08 30.62 23.19
N SER A 287 17.82 30.97 23.52
CA SER A 287 17.41 32.36 23.74
C SER A 287 17.77 32.89 25.13
N GLU A 288 18.10 31.97 26.05
CA GLU A 288 18.30 32.24 27.47
C GLU A 288 19.79 32.29 27.88
N ILE A 289 20.70 31.78 27.02
CA ILE A 289 22.16 31.72 27.19
C ILE A 289 22.82 32.30 25.95
#